data_AF-A0A523VEF3-F1
#
_entry.id   AF-A0A523VEF3-F1
#
_cell.length_a   1.000
_cell.length_b   1.000
_cell.length_c   1.000
_cell.angle_alpha   90.00
_cell.angle_beta   90.00
_cell.angle_gamma   90.00
#
_symmetry.space_group_name_H-M   'P 1'
#
loop_
_entity.id
_entity.type
_entity.pdbx_description
1 polymer ?
#
loop_
_entity_poly.entity_id
_entity_poly.type
_entity_poly.pdbx_seq_one_letter_code
_entity_poly.pdbx_strand_id
1 'polypeptide(L)'
;MTDKRVLIPVLIVHLLAVCACGYIVLPDDLSDGAADDDGGWSGVATMIDDSAADGLRIELTIQNDTGDWSAMWATSGGDTVLTGDGGATDCETVVVSTGGHRLAPGFRMRGVTVGAATETEIAILHVVCGDADVSAESTLSIDYTYVRGRYNYYEEGDHDQEAMMVVELGEVATSITYPIGEAVEDLIITRDFEITAINDVLLTLTGIERTPSGLQCEWHTFNGGEYTAYVHIGEPPVIGADGIIYGLYRTPDLVSVPRTPAGGATEWTTESEVPGDTAGLYMLLSVETGKQRLYQNYAVDITDQ
;
A
#
# COMPACT_ATOMS: atom_id res chain seq x y z
N MET A 1 -31.13 -62.34 17.01
CA MET A 1 -30.93 -61.75 15.67
C MET A 1 -31.41 -60.32 15.76
N THR A 2 -30.50 -59.40 16.01
CA THR A 2 -30.78 -57.99 16.27
C THR A 2 -30.25 -57.17 15.10
N ASP A 3 -31.10 -56.26 14.62
CA ASP A 3 -31.14 -55.74 13.26
C ASP A 3 -29.88 -54.99 12.80
N LYS A 4 -29.02 -55.67 12.03
CA LYS A 4 -28.01 -55.03 11.18
C LYS A 4 -28.63 -54.17 10.05
N ARG A 5 -29.94 -54.26 9.82
CA ARG A 5 -30.67 -53.53 8.78
C ARG A 5 -30.98 -52.07 9.15
N VAL A 6 -30.95 -51.73 10.44
CA VAL A 6 -31.21 -50.35 10.91
C VAL A 6 -29.92 -49.53 11.02
N LEU A 7 -28.75 -50.17 11.19
CA LEU A 7 -27.48 -49.45 11.31
C LEU A 7 -26.99 -48.83 9.99
N ILE A 8 -27.29 -49.47 8.86
CA ILE A 8 -26.85 -49.04 7.52
C ILE A 8 -27.45 -47.68 7.11
N PRO A 9 -28.77 -47.44 7.22
CA PRO A 9 -29.32 -46.12 6.87
C PRO A 9 -28.83 -45.01 7.81
N VAL A 10 -28.60 -45.31 9.10
CA VAL A 10 -28.05 -44.34 10.06
C VAL A 10 -26.62 -43.95 9.71
N LEU A 11 -25.78 -44.93 9.32
CA LEU A 11 -24.41 -44.67 8.88
C LEU A 11 -24.35 -43.92 7.54
N ILE A 12 -25.28 -44.17 6.62
CA ILE A 12 -25.36 -43.43 5.33
C ILE A 12 -25.82 -41.99 5.56
N VAL A 13 -26.77 -41.74 6.46
CA VAL A 13 -27.18 -40.38 6.85
C VAL A 13 -26.04 -39.64 7.56
N HIS A 14 -25.25 -40.32 8.40
CA HIS A 14 -24.06 -39.73 9.01
C HIS A 14 -22.96 -39.45 7.98
N LEU A 15 -22.72 -40.35 7.01
CA LEU A 15 -21.72 -40.13 5.97
C LEU A 15 -22.12 -38.97 5.02
N LEU A 16 -23.41 -38.84 4.70
CA LEU A 16 -23.95 -37.71 3.92
C LEU A 16 -23.92 -36.39 4.70
N ALA A 17 -24.05 -36.43 6.03
CA ALA A 17 -23.96 -35.24 6.89
C ALA A 17 -22.50 -34.77 7.11
N VAL A 18 -21.52 -35.67 7.04
CA VAL A 18 -20.10 -35.35 7.28
C VAL A 18 -19.30 -35.14 5.98
N CYS A 19 -19.80 -35.63 4.83
CA CYS A 19 -19.23 -35.36 3.50
C CYS A 19 -19.83 -34.12 2.80
N ALA A 20 -20.54 -33.25 3.53
CA ALA A 20 -20.62 -31.86 3.13
C ALA A 20 -19.25 -31.23 3.41
N CYS A 21 -18.29 -31.48 2.53
CA CYS A 21 -17.14 -30.61 2.33
C CYS A 21 -17.71 -29.26 1.86
N GLY A 22 -18.26 -28.50 2.80
CA GLY A 22 -18.37 -27.06 2.66
C GLY A 22 -16.94 -26.59 2.48
N TYR A 23 -16.61 -26.21 1.26
CA TYR A 23 -15.57 -25.23 1.04
C TYR A 23 -15.92 -24.09 1.99
N ILE A 24 -15.12 -23.89 3.05
CA ILE A 24 -15.26 -22.70 3.89
C ILE A 24 -14.74 -21.57 3.01
N VAL A 25 -15.64 -21.06 2.16
CA VAL A 25 -15.54 -19.68 1.71
C VAL A 25 -15.79 -18.89 2.99
N LEU A 26 -14.73 -18.28 3.53
CA LEU A 26 -14.90 -17.20 4.49
C LEU A 26 -15.81 -16.18 3.79
N PRO A 27 -17.00 -15.89 4.32
CA PRO A 27 -17.82 -14.82 3.75
C PRO A 27 -17.06 -13.50 3.97
N ASP A 28 -17.06 -12.64 2.95
CA ASP A 28 -16.31 -11.37 2.95
C ASP A 28 -16.77 -10.38 4.05
N ASP A 29 -17.79 -10.73 4.84
CA ASP A 29 -18.43 -9.89 5.84
C ASP A 29 -18.00 -10.16 7.30
N LEU A 30 -16.95 -10.95 7.53
CA LEU A 30 -16.33 -11.14 8.87
C LEU A 30 -15.18 -10.14 9.16
N SER A 31 -15.15 -9.01 8.47
CA SER A 31 -14.41 -7.82 8.92
C SER A 31 -15.29 -7.04 9.91
N ASP A 32 -15.06 -7.25 11.21
CA ASP A 32 -15.65 -6.44 12.28
C ASP A 32 -15.22 -4.98 12.14
N GLY A 33 -16.20 -4.08 11.98
CA GLY A 33 -16.02 -2.64 12.07
C GLY A 33 -17.01 -1.86 11.19
N ALA A 34 -18.20 -1.60 11.71
CA ALA A 34 -19.03 -0.53 11.15
C ALA A 34 -18.30 0.81 11.37
N ALA A 35 -17.91 1.47 10.28
CA ALA A 35 -17.48 2.86 10.27
C ALA A 35 -18.47 3.68 9.44
N ASP A 36 -19.04 4.70 10.08
CA ASP A 36 -19.83 5.76 9.47
C ASP A 36 -19.00 6.54 8.44
N ASP A 37 -19.60 6.94 7.30
CA ASP A 37 -19.01 7.68 6.15
C ASP A 37 -17.65 7.11 5.66
N ASP A 38 -17.68 6.21 4.67
CA ASP A 38 -16.49 5.60 4.04
C ASP A 38 -15.44 6.67 3.67
N GLY A 39 -14.43 6.83 4.52
CA GLY A 39 -13.27 7.69 4.26
C GLY A 39 -12.58 7.24 2.97
N GLY A 40 -12.34 8.19 2.07
CA GLY A 40 -11.56 7.96 0.86
C GLY A 40 -10.09 8.27 1.09
N TRP A 41 -9.44 8.75 0.05
CA TRP A 41 -8.20 9.51 0.17
C TRP A 41 -8.54 10.98 0.36
N SER A 42 -7.79 11.67 1.23
CA SER A 42 -7.84 13.12 1.36
C SER A 42 -6.57 13.77 0.82
N GLY A 43 -6.64 15.07 0.53
CA GLY A 43 -5.48 15.82 0.11
C GLY A 43 -5.55 17.29 0.47
N VAL A 44 -4.37 17.90 0.56
CA VAL A 44 -4.18 19.31 0.87
C VAL A 44 -3.15 19.93 -0.06
N ALA A 45 -3.36 21.18 -0.46
CA ALA A 45 -2.38 21.93 -1.22
C ALA A 45 -1.21 22.34 -0.32
N THR A 46 0.01 22.07 -0.75
CA THR A 46 1.25 22.44 -0.03
C THR A 46 1.99 23.58 -0.69
N MET A 47 1.75 23.79 -1.97
CA MET A 47 2.32 24.89 -2.73
C MET A 47 1.43 25.20 -3.93
N ILE A 48 1.34 26.48 -4.28
CA ILE A 48 0.68 27.00 -5.48
C ILE A 48 1.69 27.93 -6.14
N ASP A 49 2.09 27.62 -7.38
CA ASP A 49 3.06 28.37 -8.16
C ASP A 49 2.45 28.76 -9.51
N ASP A 50 2.21 30.05 -9.68
CA ASP A 50 1.69 30.68 -10.90
C ASP A 50 2.80 31.08 -11.89
N SER A 51 4.07 30.81 -11.54
CA SER A 51 5.24 31.18 -12.34
C SER A 51 5.83 30.03 -13.15
N ALA A 52 5.27 28.81 -13.05
CA ALA A 52 5.74 27.67 -13.81
C ALA A 52 5.50 27.86 -15.32
N ALA A 53 6.42 27.36 -16.14
CA ALA A 53 6.43 27.61 -17.59
C ALA A 53 5.22 26.98 -18.32
N ASP A 54 4.59 26.02 -17.67
CA ASP A 54 3.50 25.16 -18.08
C ASP A 54 2.15 25.57 -17.45
N GLY A 55 2.12 26.67 -16.68
CA GLY A 55 0.92 27.24 -16.09
C GLY A 55 0.91 27.16 -14.56
N LEU A 56 -0.27 27.30 -13.96
CA LEU A 56 -0.49 27.16 -12.53
C LEU A 56 -0.19 25.73 -12.08
N ARG A 57 0.84 25.56 -11.24
CA ARG A 57 1.21 24.29 -10.61
C ARG A 57 0.74 24.27 -9.16
N ILE A 58 0.01 23.23 -8.78
CA ILE A 58 -0.46 22.97 -7.41
C ILE A 58 0.20 21.69 -6.93
N GLU A 59 1.06 21.78 -5.91
CA GLU A 59 1.63 20.60 -5.26
C GLU A 59 0.77 20.14 -4.09
N LEU A 60 0.69 18.83 -3.92
CA LEU A 60 -0.28 18.19 -3.05
C LEU A 60 0.41 17.26 -2.05
N THR A 61 -0.23 17.12 -0.91
CA THR A 61 -0.08 15.96 -0.02
C THR A 61 -1.36 15.18 -0.02
N ILE A 62 -1.26 13.85 -0.07
CA ILE A 62 -2.40 12.94 0.09
C ILE A 62 -2.26 12.13 1.37
N GLN A 63 -3.38 11.80 2.01
CA GLN A 63 -3.48 10.90 3.17
C GLN A 63 -4.40 9.73 2.84
N ASN A 64 -4.01 8.53 3.30
CA ASN A 64 -4.88 7.38 3.25
C ASN A 64 -5.86 7.39 4.44
N ASP A 65 -7.10 7.84 4.20
CA ASP A 65 -8.17 7.85 5.20
C ASP A 65 -9.16 6.69 5.04
N THR A 66 -8.78 5.67 4.26
CA THR A 66 -9.68 4.56 3.91
C THR A 66 -9.92 3.56 5.05
N GLY A 67 -9.25 3.74 6.18
CA GLY A 67 -9.28 2.82 7.32
C GLY A 67 -8.54 1.50 7.09
N ASP A 68 -7.96 1.28 5.91
CA ASP A 68 -7.20 0.08 5.55
C ASP A 68 -5.97 0.45 4.69
N TRP A 69 -5.09 -0.51 4.43
CA TRP A 69 -4.02 -0.36 3.45
C TRP A 69 -4.60 -0.06 2.07
N SER A 70 -4.11 0.97 1.40
CA SER A 70 -4.67 1.35 0.10
C SER A 70 -3.61 1.83 -0.88
N ALA A 71 -3.82 1.55 -2.16
CA ALA A 71 -3.11 2.19 -3.26
C ALA A 71 -4.10 3.05 -4.05
N MET A 72 -3.65 4.21 -4.54
CA MET A 72 -4.48 5.10 -5.35
C MET A 72 -3.76 5.66 -6.57
N TRP A 73 -4.55 6.04 -7.56
CA TRP A 73 -4.10 6.77 -8.74
C TRP A 73 -5.21 7.68 -9.24
N ALA A 74 -4.87 8.91 -9.59
CA ALA A 74 -5.78 9.79 -10.31
C ALA A 74 -6.17 9.15 -11.66
N THR A 75 -7.43 9.34 -12.06
CA THR A 75 -7.92 8.81 -13.33
C THR A 75 -7.29 9.56 -14.50
N SER A 76 -6.86 8.84 -15.54
CA SER A 76 -6.25 9.47 -16.70
C SER A 76 -7.31 10.05 -17.65
N GLY A 77 -7.17 11.33 -18.01
CA GLY A 77 -7.85 11.93 -19.15
C GLY A 77 -9.31 12.37 -18.99
N GLY A 78 -9.74 12.83 -17.82
CA GLY A 78 -11.15 13.20 -17.62
C GLY A 78 -11.43 14.42 -16.74
N ASP A 79 -11.25 14.31 -15.43
CA ASP A 79 -12.14 15.07 -14.54
C ASP A 79 -11.40 15.79 -13.40
N THR A 80 -10.10 16.09 -13.57
CA THR A 80 -9.44 17.01 -12.65
C THR A 80 -9.77 18.45 -13.02
N VAL A 81 -10.56 19.10 -12.17
CA VAL A 81 -11.15 20.42 -12.44
C VAL A 81 -10.78 21.38 -11.34
N LEU A 82 -10.17 22.50 -11.74
CA LEU A 82 -10.02 23.68 -10.89
C LEU A 82 -11.27 24.54 -11.01
N THR A 83 -11.97 24.75 -9.90
CA THR A 83 -13.13 25.65 -9.83
C THR A 83 -12.75 26.89 -9.03
N GLY A 84 -12.89 28.07 -9.63
CA GLY A 84 -12.66 29.35 -8.97
C GLY A 84 -13.64 30.43 -9.45
N ASP A 85 -13.31 31.69 -9.15
CA ASP A 85 -14.16 32.84 -9.50
C ASP A 85 -14.37 33.00 -11.01
N GLY A 86 -13.41 32.53 -11.82
CA GLY A 86 -13.46 32.53 -13.28
C GLY A 86 -14.28 31.38 -13.91
N GLY A 87 -14.76 30.43 -13.10
CA GLY A 87 -15.42 29.21 -13.55
C GLY A 87 -14.59 27.95 -13.34
N ALA A 88 -14.98 26.88 -14.01
CA ALA A 88 -14.29 25.60 -14.01
C ALA A 88 -13.27 25.53 -15.16
N THR A 89 -12.05 25.10 -14.85
CA THR A 89 -10.95 24.89 -15.78
C THR A 89 -10.42 23.47 -15.63
N ASP A 90 -10.31 22.75 -16.74
CA ASP A 90 -9.74 21.41 -16.76
C ASP A 90 -8.22 21.49 -16.59
N CYS A 91 -7.66 20.61 -15.77
CA CYS A 91 -6.22 20.53 -15.54
C CYS A 91 -5.59 19.44 -16.42
N GLU A 92 -4.60 19.83 -17.23
CA GLU A 92 -4.04 18.95 -18.27
C GLU A 92 -3.09 17.89 -17.71
N THR A 93 -2.33 18.24 -16.67
CA THR A 93 -1.34 17.34 -16.06
C THR A 93 -1.74 17.01 -14.64
N VAL A 94 -1.90 15.73 -14.35
CA VAL A 94 -2.28 15.21 -13.03
C VAL A 94 -1.30 14.11 -12.65
N VAL A 95 -0.42 14.40 -11.70
CA VAL A 95 0.54 13.45 -11.15
C VAL A 95 0.18 13.25 -9.69
N VAL A 96 -0.84 12.43 -9.43
CA VAL A 96 -1.32 12.13 -8.07
C VAL A 96 -1.53 10.62 -7.96
N SER A 97 -0.59 9.92 -7.34
CA SER A 97 -0.64 8.47 -7.18
C SER A 97 0.32 7.99 -6.09
N THR A 98 0.05 6.82 -5.51
CA THR A 98 1.00 6.10 -4.66
C THR A 98 2.07 5.35 -5.47
N GLY A 99 2.05 5.43 -6.80
CA GLY A 99 2.94 4.66 -7.68
C GLY A 99 2.61 3.17 -7.72
N GLY A 100 1.43 2.77 -7.22
CA GLY A 100 1.03 1.37 -7.03
C GLY A 100 1.33 0.81 -5.65
N HIS A 101 2.13 1.52 -4.84
CA HIS A 101 2.41 1.13 -3.46
C HIS A 101 1.16 1.23 -2.59
N ARG A 102 0.99 0.28 -1.67
CA ARG A 102 -0.05 0.37 -0.65
C ARG A 102 0.49 1.17 0.53
N LEU A 103 -0.14 2.31 0.78
CA LEU A 103 0.14 3.16 1.91
C LEU A 103 -0.70 2.70 3.11
N ALA A 104 -0.13 2.77 4.31
CA ALA A 104 -0.82 2.40 5.53
C ALA A 104 -1.93 3.43 5.87
N PRO A 105 -3.01 3.05 6.58
CA PRO A 105 -4.02 4.02 7.00
C PRO A 105 -3.42 5.10 7.91
N GLY A 106 -3.85 6.35 7.74
CA GLY A 106 -3.32 7.52 8.46
C GLY A 106 -1.96 8.03 7.97
N PHE A 107 -1.31 7.32 7.04
CA PHE A 107 -0.06 7.80 6.44
C PHE A 107 -0.32 8.84 5.34
N ARG A 108 0.61 9.79 5.22
CA ARG A 108 0.68 10.88 4.26
C ARG A 108 1.89 10.75 3.35
N MET A 109 1.73 11.18 2.11
CA MET A 109 2.83 11.29 1.14
C MET A 109 2.67 12.51 0.24
N ARG A 110 3.80 13.00 -0.27
CA ARG A 110 3.87 14.10 -1.25
C ARG A 110 4.72 13.75 -2.48
N GLY A 111 5.25 12.54 -2.56
CA GLY A 111 5.96 12.09 -3.75
C GLY A 111 6.29 10.61 -3.71
N VAL A 112 6.70 10.09 -4.86
CA VAL A 112 7.01 8.67 -5.04
C VAL A 112 8.07 8.48 -6.11
N THR A 113 8.91 7.45 -5.97
CA THR A 113 9.80 6.99 -7.03
C THR A 113 9.01 6.38 -8.18
N VAL A 114 9.18 6.93 -9.37
CA VAL A 114 8.57 6.45 -10.63
C VAL A 114 9.64 6.23 -11.70
N GLY A 115 9.21 5.82 -12.90
CA GLY A 115 10.09 5.64 -14.05
C GLY A 115 10.46 4.17 -14.30
N ALA A 116 11.55 3.97 -15.02
CA ALA A 116 12.03 2.64 -15.37
C ALA A 116 13.09 2.16 -14.35
N ALA A 117 13.27 0.84 -14.24
CA ALA A 117 14.26 0.23 -13.37
C ALA A 117 15.71 0.78 -13.52
N THR A 118 16.05 1.29 -14.69
CA THR A 118 17.39 1.84 -14.99
C THR A 118 17.46 3.37 -14.95
N GLU A 119 16.31 4.02 -14.79
CA GLU A 119 16.15 5.47 -14.84
C GLU A 119 14.92 5.85 -14.01
N THR A 120 15.12 5.83 -12.69
CA THR A 120 14.12 6.22 -11.71
C THR A 120 14.22 7.71 -11.41
N GLU A 121 13.08 8.32 -11.11
CA GLU A 121 13.00 9.71 -10.67
C GLU A 121 11.99 9.88 -9.54
N ILE A 122 12.11 10.97 -8.79
CA ILE A 122 11.11 11.34 -7.79
C ILE A 122 10.04 12.19 -8.46
N ALA A 123 8.81 11.69 -8.48
CA ALA A 123 7.64 12.46 -8.87
C ALA A 123 6.98 13.06 -7.62
N ILE A 124 7.06 14.39 -7.49
CA ILE A 124 6.26 15.13 -6.51
C ILE A 124 4.81 15.13 -6.96
N LEU A 125 3.88 14.96 -6.02
CA LEU A 125 2.46 14.95 -6.34
C LEU A 125 1.99 16.35 -6.71
N HIS A 126 1.47 16.52 -7.91
CA HIS A 126 1.06 17.83 -8.40
C HIS A 126 -0.01 17.77 -9.49
N VAL A 127 -0.65 18.91 -9.69
CA VAL A 127 -1.57 19.17 -10.79
C VAL A 127 -1.16 20.46 -11.49
N VAL A 128 -1.29 20.52 -12.82
CA VAL A 128 -1.05 21.73 -13.62
C VAL A 128 -2.34 22.13 -14.36
N CYS A 129 -2.81 23.35 -14.12
CA CYS A 129 -4.10 23.86 -14.61
C CYS A 129 -3.94 25.14 -15.47
N GLY A 130 -3.10 25.09 -16.53
CA GLY A 130 -2.97 26.17 -17.52
C GLY A 130 -2.81 27.58 -16.92
N ASP A 131 -3.33 28.60 -17.61
CA ASP A 131 -3.28 30.01 -17.13
C ASP A 131 -4.46 30.36 -16.19
N ALA A 132 -4.90 29.42 -15.33
CA ALA A 132 -6.04 29.66 -14.45
C ALA A 132 -5.68 30.57 -13.27
N ASP A 133 -6.58 31.49 -12.94
CA ASP A 133 -6.50 32.31 -11.72
C ASP A 133 -7.00 31.53 -10.50
N VAL A 134 -6.22 31.53 -9.41
CA VAL A 134 -6.61 30.94 -8.12
C VAL A 134 -7.01 32.04 -7.14
N SER A 135 -8.14 31.85 -6.46
CA SER A 135 -8.54 32.67 -5.32
C SER A 135 -8.65 31.82 -4.05
N ALA A 136 -8.89 32.47 -2.92
CA ALA A 136 -8.98 31.77 -1.63
C ALA A 136 -10.18 30.80 -1.54
N GLU A 137 -11.20 30.98 -2.39
CA GLU A 137 -12.37 30.12 -2.45
C GLU A 137 -12.25 29.06 -3.57
N SER A 138 -11.10 28.99 -4.24
CA SER A 138 -10.87 28.01 -5.30
C SER A 138 -10.73 26.60 -4.73
N THR A 139 -11.30 25.64 -5.45
CA THR A 139 -11.22 24.22 -5.15
C THR A 139 -10.65 23.46 -6.33
N LEU A 140 -9.83 22.45 -6.04
CA LEU A 140 -9.34 21.49 -7.02
C LEU A 140 -10.04 20.15 -6.76
N SER A 141 -10.82 19.69 -7.73
CA SER A 141 -11.46 18.37 -7.70
C SER A 141 -10.62 17.39 -8.51
N ILE A 142 -10.29 16.23 -7.95
CA ILE A 142 -9.47 15.18 -8.57
C ILE A 142 -10.23 13.87 -8.46
N ASP A 143 -10.69 13.34 -9.60
CA ASP A 143 -11.20 11.98 -9.64
C ASP A 143 -10.06 10.97 -9.56
N TYR A 144 -10.27 9.93 -8.77
CA TYR A 144 -9.29 8.89 -8.54
C TYR A 144 -9.91 7.51 -8.41
N THR A 145 -9.09 6.50 -8.66
CA THR A 145 -9.39 5.10 -8.37
C THR A 145 -8.47 4.63 -7.24
N TYR A 146 -8.99 3.77 -6.38
CA TYR A 146 -8.22 3.17 -5.31
C TYR A 146 -8.65 1.73 -5.04
N VAL A 147 -7.73 0.98 -4.44
CA VAL A 147 -7.96 -0.39 -3.94
C VAL A 147 -7.66 -0.44 -2.45
N ARG A 148 -8.43 -1.24 -1.70
CA ARG A 148 -8.25 -1.45 -0.25
C ARG A 148 -7.71 -2.85 0.07
N GLY A 149 -7.08 -2.97 1.23
CA GLY A 149 -6.66 -4.20 1.86
C GLY A 149 -5.50 -4.91 1.18
N ARG A 150 -5.53 -6.24 1.30
CA ARG A 150 -4.48 -7.14 0.82
C ARG A 150 -4.31 -7.05 -0.69
N TYR A 151 -3.08 -7.24 -1.16
CA TYR A 151 -2.80 -7.36 -2.58
C TYR A 151 -3.03 -8.80 -3.03
N ASN A 152 -3.89 -9.02 -4.02
CA ASN A 152 -4.11 -10.33 -4.62
C ASN A 152 -3.82 -10.25 -6.11
N TYR A 153 -2.72 -10.87 -6.53
CA TYR A 153 -2.27 -10.87 -7.94
C TYR A 153 -3.32 -11.41 -8.91
N TYR A 154 -4.17 -12.36 -8.46
CA TYR A 154 -5.14 -13.02 -9.34
C TYR A 154 -6.45 -12.24 -9.50
N GLU A 155 -6.65 -11.18 -8.72
CA GLU A 155 -7.89 -10.39 -8.65
C GLU A 155 -7.57 -8.89 -8.81
N GLU A 156 -6.51 -8.57 -9.57
CA GLU A 156 -6.18 -7.20 -9.91
C GLU A 156 -7.31 -6.54 -10.72
N GLY A 157 -7.79 -5.40 -10.24
CA GLY A 157 -8.87 -4.64 -10.87
C GLY A 157 -10.29 -5.05 -10.46
N ASP A 158 -10.46 -6.19 -9.78
CA ASP A 158 -11.81 -6.67 -9.37
C ASP A 158 -12.38 -5.87 -8.19
N HIS A 159 -11.56 -5.08 -7.49
CA HIS A 159 -11.90 -4.33 -6.27
C HIS A 159 -11.60 -2.83 -6.37
N ASP A 160 -11.48 -2.32 -7.60
CA ASP A 160 -11.26 -0.90 -7.85
C ASP A 160 -12.50 -0.10 -7.44
N GLN A 161 -12.29 0.95 -6.65
CA GLN A 161 -13.32 1.89 -6.24
C GLN A 161 -13.00 3.27 -6.80
N GLU A 162 -14.01 3.95 -7.32
CA GLU A 162 -13.90 5.32 -7.83
C GLU A 162 -14.38 6.32 -6.76
N ALA A 163 -13.68 7.43 -6.64
CA ALA A 163 -14.03 8.52 -5.73
C ALA A 163 -13.45 9.85 -6.23
N MET A 164 -13.84 10.93 -5.56
CA MET A 164 -13.39 12.29 -5.87
C MET A 164 -12.75 12.90 -4.62
N MET A 165 -11.59 13.50 -4.79
CA MET A 165 -10.90 14.28 -3.78
C MET A 165 -11.11 15.76 -4.07
N VAL A 166 -11.56 16.52 -3.08
CA VAL A 166 -11.69 17.98 -3.18
C VAL A 166 -10.63 18.61 -2.30
N VAL A 167 -9.80 19.47 -2.90
CA VAL A 167 -8.71 20.18 -2.23
C VAL A 167 -9.03 21.68 -2.22
N GLU A 168 -9.13 22.25 -1.04
CA GLU A 168 -9.30 23.69 -0.83
C GLU A 168 -7.97 24.42 -1.08
N LEU A 169 -7.96 25.47 -1.89
CA LEU A 169 -6.73 26.20 -2.27
C LEU A 169 -6.51 27.48 -1.45
N GLY A 170 -7.49 27.93 -0.68
CA GLY A 170 -7.36 29.10 0.19
C GLY A 170 -6.42 28.91 1.39
N GLU A 171 -6.16 27.66 1.77
CA GLU A 171 -5.31 27.33 2.91
C GLU A 171 -4.17 26.40 2.47
N VAL A 172 -3.09 27.00 1.97
CA VAL A 172 -1.88 26.25 1.65
C VAL A 172 -1.22 25.76 2.95
N ALA A 173 -1.15 24.44 3.11
CA ALA A 173 -0.59 23.79 4.29
C ALA A 173 0.95 23.88 4.29
N THR A 174 1.49 24.66 5.21
CA THR A 174 2.95 24.93 5.31
C THR A 174 3.67 24.11 6.37
N SER A 175 2.96 23.34 7.19
CA SER A 175 3.52 22.57 8.31
C SER A 175 2.87 21.19 8.38
N ILE A 176 3.20 20.34 7.40
CA ILE A 176 2.77 18.95 7.36
C ILE A 176 3.85 18.05 7.97
N THR A 177 3.41 17.12 8.81
CA THR A 177 4.24 16.03 9.34
C THR A 177 4.07 14.78 8.47
N TYR A 178 5.19 14.10 8.22
CA TYR A 178 5.25 12.85 7.48
C TYR A 178 6.05 11.79 8.26
N PRO A 179 5.88 10.50 7.91
CA PRO A 179 4.81 9.99 7.05
C PRO A 179 3.49 9.81 7.81
N ILE A 180 3.47 9.94 9.13
CA ILE A 180 2.26 9.72 9.93
C ILE A 180 1.48 11.03 10.05
N GLY A 181 0.34 11.11 9.38
CA GLY A 181 -0.62 12.22 9.50
C GLY A 181 -1.60 12.02 10.65
N GLU A 182 -2.10 10.79 10.77
CA GLU A 182 -2.96 10.33 11.85
C GLU A 182 -2.44 9.00 12.38
N ALA A 183 -2.31 8.88 13.70
CA ALA A 183 -1.80 7.67 14.32
C ALA A 183 -2.91 6.61 14.44
N VAL A 184 -2.65 5.41 13.94
CA VAL A 184 -3.51 4.24 14.09
C VAL A 184 -2.83 3.28 15.08
N GLU A 185 -3.58 2.84 16.11
CA GLU A 185 -3.08 1.92 17.13
C GLU A 185 -2.66 0.58 16.49
N ASP A 186 -1.54 0.03 16.96
CA ASP A 186 -0.97 -1.26 16.52
C ASP A 186 -0.65 -1.41 15.02
N LEU A 187 -0.75 -0.34 14.22
CA LEU A 187 -0.46 -0.37 12.78
C LEU A 187 1.02 -0.56 12.48
N ILE A 188 1.88 0.08 13.27
CA ILE A 188 3.33 0.12 13.07
C ILE A 188 3.96 -0.95 13.94
N ILE A 189 4.67 -1.88 13.31
CA ILE A 189 5.39 -2.95 13.98
C ILE A 189 6.87 -2.62 14.16
N THR A 190 7.47 -3.16 15.21
CA THR A 190 8.92 -3.03 15.43
C THR A 190 9.70 -3.89 14.45
N ARG A 191 10.96 -3.52 14.19
CA ARG A 191 11.87 -4.24 13.30
C ARG A 191 12.01 -5.73 13.63
N ASP A 192 12.01 -6.09 14.91
CA ASP A 192 12.19 -7.46 15.41
C ASP A 192 10.89 -8.27 15.47
N PHE A 193 9.77 -7.70 15.00
CA PHE A 193 8.50 -8.40 14.94
C PHE A 193 8.59 -9.61 13.98
N GLU A 194 8.14 -10.76 14.45
CA GLU A 194 8.12 -11.99 13.67
C GLU A 194 6.84 -12.06 12.83
N ILE A 195 7.00 -12.06 11.51
CA ILE A 195 5.89 -12.09 10.56
C ILE A 195 5.65 -13.53 10.11
N THR A 196 4.41 -14.01 10.26
CA THR A 196 4.00 -15.31 9.69
C THR A 196 3.65 -15.16 8.21
N ALA A 197 4.51 -15.70 7.35
CA ALA A 197 4.33 -15.74 5.91
C ALA A 197 3.59 -17.02 5.46
N ILE A 198 3.48 -17.22 4.15
CA ILE A 198 2.86 -18.41 3.55
C ILE A 198 3.47 -19.71 4.06
N ASN A 199 2.63 -20.74 4.25
CA ASN A 199 3.01 -22.05 4.83
C ASN A 199 3.63 -21.97 6.23
N ASP A 200 3.22 -20.98 7.03
CA ASP A 200 3.69 -20.74 8.40
C ASP A 200 5.22 -20.54 8.50
N VAL A 201 5.84 -20.04 7.42
CA VAL A 201 7.25 -19.63 7.45
C VAL A 201 7.36 -18.34 8.25
N LEU A 202 8.25 -18.32 9.24
CA LEU A 202 8.53 -17.14 10.05
C LEU A 202 9.54 -16.28 9.30
N LEU A 203 9.24 -15.00 9.14
CA LEU A 203 10.08 -13.98 8.52
C LEU A 203 10.45 -12.93 9.57
N THR A 204 11.74 -12.58 9.63
CA THR A 204 12.24 -11.54 10.54
C THR A 204 13.25 -10.66 9.83
N LEU A 205 13.16 -9.34 10.04
CA LEU A 205 14.17 -8.37 9.64
C LEU A 205 15.27 -8.33 10.70
N THR A 206 16.43 -8.92 10.39
CA THR A 206 17.51 -9.13 11.37
C THR A 206 18.55 -8.01 11.38
N GLY A 207 18.64 -7.25 10.30
CA GLY A 207 19.64 -6.18 10.16
C GLY A 207 19.25 -5.16 9.10
N ILE A 208 19.71 -3.93 9.27
CA ILE A 208 19.62 -2.87 8.27
C ILE A 208 20.97 -2.17 8.26
N GLU A 209 21.55 -2.00 7.08
CA GLU A 209 22.75 -1.23 6.85
C GLU A 209 22.46 -0.12 5.85
N ARG A 210 22.77 1.13 6.21
CA ARG A 210 22.76 2.24 5.27
C ARG A 210 24.01 2.18 4.39
N THR A 211 23.79 2.09 3.09
CA THR A 211 24.82 2.06 2.05
C THR A 211 24.88 3.40 1.31
N PRO A 212 25.90 3.66 0.45
CA PRO A 212 25.91 4.86 -0.38
C PRO A 212 24.74 4.97 -1.37
N SER A 213 24.09 3.84 -1.71
CA SER A 213 22.96 3.79 -2.65
C SER A 213 21.60 3.68 -1.97
N GLY A 214 21.53 3.48 -0.66
CA GLY A 214 20.28 3.38 0.08
C GLY A 214 20.39 2.49 1.32
N LEU A 215 19.51 1.51 1.43
CA LEU A 215 19.48 0.56 2.52
C LEU A 215 19.69 -0.86 2.00
N GLN A 216 20.49 -1.64 2.73
CA GLN A 216 20.56 -3.09 2.60
C GLN A 216 19.89 -3.69 3.83
N CYS A 217 18.84 -4.50 3.61
CA CYS A 217 18.08 -5.14 4.68
C CYS A 217 18.43 -6.63 4.72
N GLU A 218 18.75 -7.14 5.90
CA GLU A 218 19.03 -8.55 6.15
C GLU A 218 17.79 -9.25 6.69
N TRP A 219 17.42 -10.35 6.06
CA TRP A 219 16.23 -11.11 6.38
C TRP A 219 16.60 -12.52 6.78
N HIS A 220 15.87 -13.05 7.74
CA HIS A 220 15.94 -14.44 8.15
C HIS A 220 14.57 -15.09 7.99
N THR A 221 14.54 -16.27 7.39
CA THR A 221 13.34 -17.11 7.31
C THR A 221 13.55 -18.43 8.04
N PHE A 222 12.53 -18.89 8.77
CA PHE A 222 12.50 -20.23 9.37
C PHE A 222 11.27 -21.00 8.92
N ASN A 223 11.49 -22.20 8.37
CA ASN A 223 10.43 -23.07 7.87
C ASN A 223 10.31 -24.30 8.76
N GLY A 224 9.28 -24.33 9.61
CA GLY A 224 8.96 -25.49 10.45
C GLY A 224 8.29 -26.66 9.71
N GLY A 225 7.96 -26.49 8.42
CA GLY A 225 7.25 -27.45 7.60
C GLY A 225 8.12 -28.57 7.01
N GLU A 226 7.47 -29.57 6.41
CA GLU A 226 8.10 -30.77 5.83
C GLU A 226 8.61 -30.56 4.40
N TYR A 227 8.27 -29.44 3.76
CA TYR A 227 8.62 -29.12 2.37
C TYR A 227 9.34 -27.79 2.29
N THR A 228 10.22 -27.64 1.30
CA THR A 228 10.86 -26.35 1.00
C THR A 228 9.81 -25.29 0.71
N ALA A 229 10.00 -24.10 1.29
CA ALA A 229 9.10 -22.96 1.13
C ALA A 229 9.82 -21.75 0.53
N TYR A 230 9.02 -20.85 -0.03
CA TYR A 230 9.44 -19.62 -0.70
C TYR A 230 8.59 -18.50 -0.11
N VAL A 231 9.23 -17.42 0.34
CA VAL A 231 8.53 -16.26 0.94
C VAL A 231 8.79 -15.05 0.07
N HIS A 232 7.77 -14.59 -0.65
CA HIS A 232 7.87 -13.43 -1.52
C HIS A 232 7.58 -12.15 -0.72
N ILE A 233 8.55 -11.23 -0.71
CA ILE A 233 8.38 -9.87 -0.17
C ILE A 233 8.82 -8.75 -1.13
N GLY A 234 9.32 -9.10 -2.32
CA GLY A 234 9.80 -8.11 -3.29
C GLY A 234 11.04 -7.34 -2.82
N GLU A 235 11.16 -6.11 -3.32
CA GLU A 235 12.11 -5.08 -2.86
C GLU A 235 11.28 -4.05 -2.07
N PRO A 236 11.21 -4.13 -0.73
CA PRO A 236 10.29 -3.30 0.03
C PRO A 236 10.62 -1.80 -0.13
N PRO A 237 9.66 -0.95 -0.54
CA PRO A 237 9.85 0.49 -0.55
C PRO A 237 9.90 1.03 0.88
N VAL A 238 10.46 2.23 1.04
CA VAL A 238 10.46 2.95 2.31
C VAL A 238 9.89 4.34 2.13
N ILE A 239 9.17 4.84 3.12
CA ILE A 239 8.68 6.22 3.15
C ILE A 239 9.46 7.01 4.20
N GLY A 240 9.95 8.20 3.81
CA GLY A 240 10.73 9.06 4.70
C GLY A 240 9.93 10.10 5.46
N ALA A 241 10.59 10.76 6.42
CA ALA A 241 10.05 11.92 7.13
C ALA A 241 9.84 13.15 6.23
N ASP A 242 10.30 13.06 4.98
CA ASP A 242 10.03 14.01 3.92
C ASP A 242 8.79 13.64 3.09
N GLY A 243 8.08 12.57 3.42
CA GLY A 243 6.83 12.17 2.78
C GLY A 243 6.99 11.58 1.37
N ILE A 244 8.20 11.15 1.00
CA ILE A 244 8.46 10.51 -0.29
C ILE A 244 8.56 9.00 -0.11
N ILE A 245 7.84 8.26 -0.95
CA ILE A 245 8.04 6.81 -1.06
C ILE A 245 9.22 6.55 -2.00
N TYR A 246 10.26 5.95 -1.45
CA TYR A 246 11.46 5.54 -2.14
C TYR A 246 11.42 4.06 -2.51
N GLY A 247 11.77 3.78 -3.77
CA GLY A 247 11.72 2.44 -4.36
C GLY A 247 10.62 2.35 -5.41
N LEU A 248 10.98 1.83 -6.58
CA LEU A 248 10.03 1.61 -7.67
C LEU A 248 9.06 0.49 -7.30
N TYR A 249 7.76 0.70 -7.53
CA TYR A 249 6.79 -0.37 -7.33
C TYR A 249 7.07 -1.54 -8.28
N ARG A 250 7.17 -2.74 -7.69
CA ARG A 250 7.22 -4.01 -8.39
C ARG A 250 6.36 -4.99 -7.63
N THR A 251 5.61 -5.80 -8.37
CA THR A 251 4.82 -6.85 -7.74
C THR A 251 5.79 -7.82 -7.04
N PRO A 252 5.56 -8.19 -5.76
CA PRO A 252 6.56 -8.90 -4.96
C PRO A 252 6.99 -10.26 -5.51
N ASP A 253 6.22 -10.82 -6.44
CA ASP A 253 6.49 -12.09 -7.11
C ASP A 253 7.60 -12.07 -8.15
N LEU A 254 7.96 -10.88 -8.66
CA LEU A 254 8.92 -10.73 -9.75
C LEU A 254 10.38 -10.79 -9.27
N VAL A 255 10.62 -10.63 -7.96
CA VAL A 255 11.94 -10.65 -7.37
C VAL A 255 12.35 -12.08 -7.02
N SER A 256 13.64 -12.40 -7.20
CA SER A 256 14.18 -13.72 -6.85
C SER A 256 13.99 -14.00 -5.35
N VAL A 257 13.51 -15.19 -5.04
CA VAL A 257 13.07 -15.56 -3.69
C VAL A 257 14.05 -16.53 -3.04
N PRO A 258 14.43 -16.32 -1.77
CA PRO A 258 15.20 -17.32 -1.03
C PRO A 258 14.42 -18.64 -0.92
N ARG A 259 15.14 -19.75 -0.98
CA ARG A 259 14.57 -21.09 -0.74
C ARG A 259 14.84 -21.49 0.70
N THR A 260 13.78 -21.59 1.51
CA THR A 260 13.92 -22.02 2.91
C THR A 260 13.71 -23.53 3.01
N PRO A 261 14.73 -24.33 3.35
CA PRO A 261 14.61 -25.79 3.41
C PRO A 261 13.62 -26.23 4.50
N ALA A 262 13.06 -27.43 4.34
CA ALA A 262 12.19 -28.04 5.34
C ALA A 262 12.92 -28.20 6.69
N GLY A 263 12.29 -27.76 7.77
CA GLY A 263 12.85 -27.78 9.12
C GLY A 263 14.11 -26.92 9.30
N GLY A 264 14.36 -25.97 8.40
CA GLY A 264 15.58 -25.18 8.37
C GLY A 264 15.36 -23.69 8.19
N ALA A 265 16.47 -22.97 8.14
CA ALA A 265 16.49 -21.51 8.03
C ALA A 265 17.26 -21.05 6.80
N THR A 266 17.04 -19.79 6.40
CA THR A 266 17.79 -19.14 5.34
C THR A 266 17.94 -17.65 5.65
N GLU A 267 19.12 -17.12 5.36
CA GLU A 267 19.42 -15.69 5.45
C GLU A 267 19.65 -15.14 4.05
N TRP A 268 19.20 -13.90 3.83
CA TRP A 268 19.25 -13.26 2.52
C TRP A 268 19.04 -11.74 2.66
N THR A 269 19.20 -10.99 1.57
CA THR A 269 19.13 -9.52 1.61
C THR A 269 18.23 -8.92 0.55
N THR A 270 17.65 -7.76 0.85
CA THR A 270 17.02 -6.86 -0.12
C THR A 270 17.73 -5.50 -0.10
N GLU A 271 17.53 -4.72 -1.16
CA GLU A 271 18.02 -3.36 -1.26
C GLU A 271 16.85 -2.40 -1.53
N SER A 272 16.92 -1.21 -0.95
CA SER A 272 15.98 -0.12 -1.20
C SER A 272 16.79 1.14 -1.49
N GLU A 273 16.56 1.77 -2.64
CA GLU A 273 17.26 3.01 -3.01
C GLU A 273 16.70 4.19 -2.21
N VAL A 274 17.51 4.84 -1.37
CA VAL A 274 17.08 5.92 -0.47
C VAL A 274 18.19 6.95 -0.38
N PRO A 275 17.91 8.26 -0.50
CA PRO A 275 18.92 9.29 -0.28
C PRO A 275 19.57 9.17 1.11
N GLY A 276 20.89 9.41 1.14
CA GLY A 276 21.70 9.23 2.35
C GLY A 276 21.34 10.16 3.51
N ASP A 277 20.63 11.25 3.24
CA ASP A 277 20.20 12.28 4.18
C ASP A 277 18.71 12.18 4.58
N THR A 278 17.94 11.27 3.98
CA THR A 278 16.55 11.00 4.38
C THR A 278 16.53 10.25 5.72
N ALA A 279 15.78 10.75 6.70
CA ALA A 279 15.62 10.15 8.02
C ALA A 279 14.15 9.80 8.31
N GLY A 280 13.90 9.20 9.48
CA GLY A 280 12.55 8.89 9.96
C GLY A 280 11.82 7.92 9.02
N LEU A 281 12.53 6.88 8.63
CA LEU A 281 12.10 5.93 7.61
C LEU A 281 11.12 4.89 8.18
N TYR A 282 10.13 4.53 7.37
CA TYR A 282 9.25 3.39 7.61
C TYR A 282 9.23 2.50 6.37
N MET A 283 9.37 1.19 6.54
CA MET A 283 9.27 0.25 5.43
C MET A 283 7.81 -0.14 5.18
N LEU A 284 7.36 -0.05 3.93
CA LEU A 284 6.04 -0.52 3.52
C LEU A 284 6.18 -1.93 2.96
N LEU A 285 6.09 -2.92 3.84
CA LEU A 285 6.41 -4.32 3.54
C LEU A 285 5.16 -5.09 3.12
N SER A 286 5.21 -5.75 1.96
CA SER A 286 4.18 -6.72 1.53
C SER A 286 4.72 -8.14 1.69
N VAL A 287 4.04 -9.00 2.45
CA VAL A 287 4.46 -10.40 2.68
C VAL A 287 3.41 -11.36 2.17
N GLU A 288 3.82 -12.33 1.34
CA GLU A 288 2.91 -13.38 0.87
C GLU A 288 2.41 -14.24 2.03
N THR A 289 1.10 -14.36 2.19
CA THR A 289 0.47 -15.05 3.33
C THR A 289 -0.89 -15.66 2.97
N GLY A 290 -1.25 -16.74 3.69
CA GLY A 290 -2.53 -17.44 3.56
C GLY A 290 -2.65 -18.28 2.28
N LYS A 291 -2.64 -17.64 1.11
CA LYS A 291 -2.68 -18.31 -0.20
C LYS A 291 -1.59 -17.75 -1.13
N GLN A 292 -1.24 -18.52 -2.15
CA GLN A 292 -0.23 -18.09 -3.12
C GLN A 292 -0.64 -16.78 -3.80
N ARG A 293 0.30 -15.84 -3.89
CA ARG A 293 0.15 -14.48 -4.44
C ARG A 293 -0.88 -13.59 -3.74
N LEU A 294 -1.22 -13.89 -2.49
CA LEU A 294 -1.94 -12.96 -1.61
C LEU A 294 -0.95 -12.35 -0.62
N TYR A 295 -0.90 -11.02 -0.55
CA TYR A 295 0.06 -10.31 0.26
C TYR A 295 -0.61 -9.45 1.33
N GLN A 296 -0.17 -9.62 2.56
CA GLN A 296 -0.50 -8.76 3.70
C GLN A 296 0.54 -7.67 3.82
N ASN A 297 0.09 -6.46 4.14
CA ASN A 297 0.93 -5.28 4.24
C ASN A 297 1.26 -4.97 5.70
N TYR A 298 2.46 -4.45 5.94
CA TYR A 298 2.99 -4.08 7.25
C TYR A 298 3.77 -2.76 7.14
N ALA A 299 3.64 -1.90 8.14
CA ALA A 299 4.49 -0.72 8.31
C ALA A 299 5.55 -1.06 9.36
N VAL A 300 6.80 -1.19 8.95
CA VAL A 300 7.90 -1.51 9.87
C VAL A 300 8.64 -0.24 10.25
N ASP A 301 8.72 0.04 11.54
CA ASP A 301 9.51 1.14 12.08
C ASP A 301 11.01 0.85 11.90
N ILE A 302 11.66 1.69 11.09
CA ILE A 302 13.11 1.68 10.85
C ILE A 302 13.67 3.11 11.02
N THR A 303 13.04 3.90 11.89
CA THR A 303 13.35 5.33 12.08
C THR A 303 14.74 5.59 12.67
N ASP A 304 15.40 4.55 13.21
CA ASP A 304 16.76 4.60 13.74
C ASP A 304 17.85 4.54 12.65
N GLN A 305 17.47 4.44 11.36
CA GLN A 305 18.36 4.26 10.19
C GLN A 305 18.61 5.52 9.35
#